data_AF-A0A329RT47-F1
#
_entry.id   AF-A0A329RT47-F1
#
_cell.length_a   1.000
_cell.length_b   1.000
_cell.length_c   1.000
_cell.angle_alpha   90.00
_cell.angle_beta   90.00
_cell.angle_gamma   90.00
#
_symmetry.space_group_name_H-M   'P 1'
#
loop_
_entity.id
_entity.type
_entity.pdbx_description
1 polymer ?
#
loop_
_entity_poly.entity_id
_entity_poly.type
_entity_poly.pdbx_seq_one_letter_code
_entity_poly.pdbx_strand_id
1 'polypeptide(L)'
;MGGVLFGQQINGRASFNPDLVYLAHPLWVRTFEAFGEDTYLNSVLGDAIIRGLESDNYTAACMKHWIAYMKTPSGHDKEAAQLSDYDLLNYFLPPFKAAAEARAISTMENYISINGISTIANGKLMNALLRDGLGDDGMVVSDYAEIEQLADFRRTARNYADAIHVAGHELVSGRHQLRQRHEVTTEPEPAISATPEDVCAARGEDEAEDGSLARESIVLLQNNGSTLPLPEGTPGYTDEDAHLKNGITVKSGIEPIVGDYRVSFFNGLNPNGSYPESDLSVAKEIASTVEYPIAVIGEGPYAEKPVDIEDVPTPPAGQVEYIKDFASAG
;
A
#
# COMPACT_ATOMS: atom_id res chain seq x y z
N MET A 1 7.68 -12.09 -32.05
CA MET A 1 6.61 -11.63 -31.15
C MET A 1 6.90 -12.27 -29.82
N GLY A 2 7.32 -11.51 -28.82
CA GLY A 2 7.54 -12.00 -27.47
C GLY A 2 6.90 -11.01 -26.51
N GLY A 3 5.71 -11.33 -26.03
CA GLY A 3 5.14 -10.73 -24.83
C GLY A 3 5.30 -11.75 -23.73
N VAL A 4 5.91 -11.37 -22.61
CA VAL A 4 5.95 -12.22 -21.41
C VAL A 4 4.71 -11.86 -20.59
N LEU A 5 3.74 -12.77 -20.52
CA LEU A 5 2.70 -12.73 -19.50
C LEU A 5 3.34 -13.17 -18.18
N PHE A 6 3.37 -12.28 -17.19
CA PHE A 6 3.75 -12.66 -15.82
C PHE A 6 2.50 -13.01 -15.02
N GLY A 7 2.27 -14.31 -14.88
CA GLY A 7 1.45 -14.89 -13.83
C GLY A 7 2.29 -15.92 -13.08
N GLN A 8 2.51 -15.65 -11.79
CA GLN A 8 2.82 -16.63 -10.73
C GLN A 8 4.25 -17.08 -10.41
N GLN A 9 5.34 -16.80 -11.14
CA GLN A 9 6.68 -17.21 -10.65
C GLN A 9 7.79 -16.21 -10.98
N ILE A 10 7.98 -15.23 -10.09
CA ILE A 10 9.31 -14.70 -9.80
C ILE A 10 9.69 -15.34 -8.46
N ASN A 11 10.79 -16.10 -8.41
CA ASN A 11 11.30 -16.80 -7.22
C ASN A 11 11.72 -15.81 -6.12
N GLY A 12 10.78 -15.06 -5.53
CA GLY A 12 11.00 -14.09 -4.44
C GLY A 12 11.88 -12.88 -4.77
N ARG A 13 12.36 -12.74 -6.02
CA ARG A 13 13.38 -11.77 -6.45
C ARG A 13 12.83 -10.51 -7.13
N ALA A 14 11.53 -10.30 -7.12
CA ALA A 14 10.93 -9.03 -7.53
C ALA A 14 9.85 -8.64 -6.55
N SER A 15 9.89 -7.38 -6.12
CA SER A 15 8.91 -6.76 -5.27
C SER A 15 8.06 -5.83 -6.13
N PHE A 16 6.74 -5.99 -6.11
CA PHE A 16 5.81 -5.06 -6.75
C PHE A 16 5.61 -3.81 -5.87
N ASN A 17 6.72 -3.12 -5.60
CA ASN A 17 6.83 -1.93 -4.75
C ASN A 17 8.00 -1.06 -5.23
N PRO A 18 7.98 0.25 -4.92
CA PRO A 18 6.94 0.98 -4.19
C PRO A 18 5.73 1.38 -5.03
N ASP A 19 4.59 1.64 -4.38
CA ASP A 19 3.47 2.37 -4.98
C ASP A 19 3.74 3.88 -4.86
N LEU A 20 3.90 4.55 -6.01
CA LEU A 20 4.36 5.95 -6.15
C LEU A 20 3.22 6.89 -6.55
N VAL A 21 2.00 6.51 -6.19
CA VAL A 21 0.80 7.28 -6.50
C VAL A 21 0.65 8.50 -5.58
N TYR A 22 0.14 9.59 -6.15
CA TYR A 22 -0.20 10.82 -5.44
C TYR A 22 -1.65 10.74 -4.92
N LEU A 23 -1.85 10.89 -3.60
CA LEU A 23 -3.18 10.88 -2.97
C LEU A 23 -4.03 12.08 -3.41
N ALA A 24 -4.80 11.87 -4.48
CA ALA A 24 -5.72 12.87 -5.01
C ALA A 24 -7.15 12.76 -4.43
N HIS A 25 -7.54 11.59 -3.93
CA HIS A 25 -8.90 11.35 -3.45
C HIS A 25 -8.90 10.43 -2.21
N PRO A 26 -9.44 10.89 -1.06
CA PRO A 26 -9.38 10.13 0.19
C PRO A 26 -10.29 8.90 0.21
N LEU A 27 -11.33 8.84 -0.64
CA LEU A 27 -12.20 7.66 -0.77
C LEU A 27 -11.55 6.48 -1.52
N TRP A 28 -10.35 6.65 -2.05
CA TRP A 28 -9.73 5.58 -2.80
C TRP A 28 -9.23 4.47 -1.87
N VAL A 29 -9.72 3.25 -2.07
CA VAL A 29 -9.53 2.10 -1.18
C VAL A 29 -8.11 1.52 -1.10
N ARG A 30 -7.15 2.21 -1.71
CA ARG A 30 -5.72 1.87 -1.68
C ARG A 30 -4.87 3.05 -1.17
N THR A 31 -5.48 4.01 -0.46
CA THR A 31 -4.80 5.18 0.12
C THR A 31 -3.59 4.80 0.98
N PHE A 32 -3.67 3.69 1.71
CA PHE A 32 -2.61 3.19 2.60
C PHE A 32 -1.41 2.58 1.87
N GLU A 33 -1.49 2.34 0.57
CA GLU A 33 -0.34 1.89 -0.24
C GLU A 33 0.57 3.08 -0.65
N ALA A 34 0.03 4.30 -0.63
CA ALA A 34 0.74 5.53 -0.98
C ALA A 34 1.46 6.14 0.23
N PHE A 35 2.42 7.04 -0.01
CA PHE A 35 3.08 7.81 1.06
C PHE A 35 2.37 9.13 1.39
N GLY A 36 1.12 9.29 0.95
CA GLY A 36 0.27 10.46 1.20
C GLY A 36 0.10 11.38 0.00
N GLU A 37 -0.35 12.61 0.28
CA GLU A 37 -0.77 13.60 -0.72
C GLU A 37 0.34 14.53 -1.20
N ASP A 38 1.58 14.38 -0.70
CA ASP A 38 2.69 15.23 -1.12
C ASP A 38 3.57 14.52 -2.17
N THR A 39 3.66 15.09 -3.36
CA THR A 39 4.44 14.51 -4.47
C THR A 39 5.94 14.47 -4.16
N TYR A 40 6.44 15.41 -3.38
CA TYR A 40 7.85 15.45 -2.99
C TYR A 40 8.19 14.33 -1.99
N LEU A 41 7.36 14.14 -0.96
CA LEU A 41 7.48 13.04 0.00
C LEU A 41 7.45 11.68 -0.70
N ASN A 42 6.48 11.46 -1.60
CA ASN A 42 6.41 10.25 -2.42
C ASN A 42 7.68 10.03 -3.26
N SER A 43 8.29 11.10 -3.78
CA SER A 43 9.54 11.03 -4.55
C SER A 43 10.73 10.60 -3.68
N VAL A 44 10.86 11.19 -2.48
CA VAL A 44 11.96 10.90 -1.55
C VAL A 44 11.87 9.47 -1.00
N LEU A 45 10.69 9.05 -0.56
CA LEU A 45 10.48 7.71 -0.02
C LEU A 45 10.55 6.65 -1.12
N GLY A 46 10.03 6.95 -2.31
CA GLY A 46 10.14 6.09 -3.48
C GLY A 46 11.59 5.79 -3.88
N ASP A 47 12.43 6.83 -4.01
CA ASP A 47 13.87 6.66 -4.29
C ASP A 47 14.57 5.83 -3.20
N ALA A 48 14.28 6.10 -1.92
CA ALA A 48 14.86 5.36 -0.80
C ALA A 48 14.48 3.88 -0.81
N ILE A 49 13.20 3.54 -1.05
CA ILE A 49 12.73 2.16 -1.10
C ILE A 49 13.33 1.41 -2.28
N ILE A 50 13.39 2.03 -3.47
CA ILE A 50 14.00 1.40 -4.65
C ILE A 50 15.47 1.10 -4.39
N ARG A 51 16.23 2.06 -3.86
CA ARG A 51 17.64 1.85 -3.52
C ARG A 51 17.82 0.78 -2.44
N GLY A 52 16.92 0.73 -1.45
CA GLY A 52 16.93 -0.30 -0.41
C GLY A 52 16.68 -1.69 -0.99
N LEU A 53 15.59 -1.86 -1.74
CA LEU A 53 15.22 -3.12 -2.39
C LEU A 53 16.33 -3.62 -3.33
N GLU A 54 16.92 -2.74 -4.14
CA GLU A 54 17.92 -3.14 -5.14
C GLU A 54 19.36 -3.12 -4.61
N SER A 55 19.58 -2.80 -3.33
CA SER A 55 20.92 -2.71 -2.73
C SER A 55 21.66 -4.06 -2.69
N ASP A 56 20.91 -5.16 -2.60
CA ASP A 56 21.44 -6.52 -2.54
C ASP A 56 21.76 -7.10 -3.93
N ASN A 57 21.32 -6.46 -5.02
CA ASN A 57 21.35 -6.95 -6.41
C ASN A 57 20.59 -8.27 -6.65
N TYR A 58 19.73 -8.70 -5.72
CA TYR A 58 18.90 -9.90 -5.80
C TYR A 58 17.41 -9.57 -5.92
N THR A 59 16.96 -8.45 -5.36
CA THR A 59 15.55 -8.04 -5.38
C THR A 59 15.35 -6.88 -6.35
N ALA A 60 14.53 -7.10 -7.38
CA ALA A 60 14.12 -6.06 -8.32
C ALA A 60 12.95 -5.25 -7.75
N ALA A 61 13.08 -3.92 -7.73
CA ALA A 61 11.96 -3.04 -7.44
C ALA A 61 11.04 -2.91 -8.66
N CYS A 62 9.78 -2.58 -8.41
CA CYS A 62 8.79 -2.32 -9.43
C CYS A 62 7.99 -1.07 -9.06
N MET A 63 8.33 0.06 -9.67
CA MET A 63 7.56 1.27 -9.46
C MET A 63 6.16 1.09 -10.05
N LYS A 64 5.12 1.34 -9.24
CA LYS A 64 3.72 1.21 -9.65
C LYS A 64 2.91 2.38 -9.10
N HIS A 65 1.69 2.63 -9.54
CA HIS A 65 1.07 2.13 -10.75
C HIS A 65 1.18 3.21 -11.84
N TRP A 66 2.13 3.04 -12.77
CA TRP A 66 2.43 4.04 -13.81
C TRP A 66 1.21 4.25 -14.71
N ILE A 67 0.58 5.42 -14.74
CA ILE A 67 0.74 6.61 -13.89
C ILE A 67 -0.64 7.19 -13.58
N ALA A 68 -0.75 8.00 -12.53
CA ALA A 68 -1.97 8.73 -12.15
C ALA A 68 -3.18 7.85 -11.81
N TYR A 69 -2.94 6.60 -11.42
CA TYR A 69 -3.99 5.63 -11.09
C TYR A 69 -4.98 6.16 -10.03
N MET A 70 -4.44 6.90 -9.07
CA MET A 70 -5.15 7.49 -7.94
C MET A 70 -5.92 8.78 -8.29
N LYS A 71 -5.85 9.27 -9.54
CA LYS A 71 -6.69 10.37 -10.04
C LYS A 71 -8.12 9.87 -10.32
N THR A 72 -8.74 9.24 -9.33
CA THR A 72 -10.13 8.75 -9.39
C THR A 72 -11.11 9.92 -9.18
N PRO A 73 -12.01 10.21 -10.14
CA PRO A 73 -13.02 11.25 -9.99
C PRO A 73 -13.99 11.06 -8.83
N SER A 74 -14.41 9.82 -8.54
CA SER A 74 -15.37 9.50 -7.46
C SER A 74 -14.73 8.92 -6.21
N GLY A 75 -13.46 8.50 -6.28
CA GLY A 75 -12.84 7.68 -5.24
C GLY A 75 -12.84 6.19 -5.57
N HIS A 76 -13.63 5.75 -6.54
CA HIS A 76 -13.70 4.34 -6.88
C HIS A 76 -12.45 3.84 -7.59
N ASP A 77 -12.06 2.62 -7.26
CA ASP A 77 -10.94 1.96 -7.88
C ASP A 77 -11.21 1.69 -9.38
N LYS A 78 -10.14 1.71 -10.19
CA LYS A 78 -10.16 1.44 -11.64
C LYS A 78 -11.02 2.40 -12.47
N GLU A 79 -11.42 3.55 -11.91
CA GLU A 79 -12.16 4.60 -12.62
C GLU A 79 -11.26 5.36 -13.62
N ALA A 80 -11.83 5.71 -14.78
CA ALA A 80 -11.12 6.50 -15.78
C ALA A 80 -10.82 7.91 -15.27
N ALA A 81 -9.64 8.43 -15.60
CA ALA A 81 -9.20 9.74 -15.18
C ALA A 81 -9.18 10.74 -16.35
N GLN A 82 -9.54 11.99 -16.05
CA GLN A 82 -9.29 13.13 -16.91
C GLN A 82 -8.35 14.10 -16.20
N LEU A 83 -7.26 14.45 -16.89
CA LEU A 83 -6.20 15.28 -16.34
C LEU A 83 -5.52 16.08 -17.44
N SER A 84 -5.15 17.32 -17.11
CA SER A 84 -4.31 18.13 -17.98
C SER A 84 -2.88 17.60 -17.99
N ASP A 85 -2.12 17.89 -19.04
CA ASP A 85 -0.68 17.60 -19.06
C ASP A 85 0.04 18.32 -17.90
N TYR A 86 -0.43 19.51 -17.50
CA TYR A 86 0.13 20.21 -16.36
C TYR A 86 -0.02 19.40 -15.07
N ASP A 87 -1.21 18.91 -14.76
CA ASP A 87 -1.45 18.15 -13.53
C ASP A 87 -0.67 16.83 -13.55
N LEU A 88 -0.66 16.14 -14.69
CA LEU A 88 0.11 14.92 -14.89
C LEU A 88 1.59 15.14 -14.56
N LEU A 89 2.19 16.16 -15.15
CA LEU A 89 3.64 16.40 -15.04
C LEU A 89 4.07 16.98 -13.70
N ASN A 90 3.19 17.71 -12.99
CA ASN A 90 3.55 18.39 -11.74
C ASN A 90 3.16 17.62 -10.47
N TYR A 91 2.10 16.80 -10.50
CA TYR A 91 1.64 16.07 -9.31
C TYR A 91 1.90 14.58 -9.38
N PHE A 92 1.68 13.95 -10.54
CA PHE A 92 1.75 12.50 -10.68
C PHE A 92 3.11 11.99 -11.17
N LEU A 93 3.80 12.75 -12.01
CA LEU A 93 5.09 12.36 -12.58
C LEU A 93 6.29 12.40 -11.62
N PRO A 94 6.43 13.38 -10.69
CA PRO A 94 7.67 13.53 -9.92
C PRO A 94 8.14 12.25 -9.20
N PRO A 95 7.28 11.45 -8.56
CA PRO A 95 7.69 10.22 -7.88
C PRO A 95 8.27 9.18 -8.86
N PHE A 96 7.62 8.98 -10.01
CA PHE A 96 8.12 8.06 -11.02
C PHE A 96 9.38 8.57 -11.72
N LYS A 97 9.54 9.90 -11.85
CA LYS A 97 10.81 10.48 -12.30
C LYS A 97 11.94 10.18 -11.33
N ALA A 98 11.71 10.34 -10.02
CA ALA A 98 12.69 9.97 -9.00
C ALA A 98 13.02 8.47 -9.05
N ALA A 99 12.02 7.60 -9.22
CA ALA A 99 12.22 6.16 -9.36
C ALA A 99 13.00 5.76 -10.62
N ALA A 100 12.75 6.42 -11.76
CA ALA A 100 13.55 6.24 -12.97
C ALA A 100 15.01 6.70 -12.77
N GLU A 101 15.22 7.81 -12.04
CA GLU A 101 16.57 8.29 -11.66
C GLU A 101 17.27 7.36 -10.66
N ALA A 102 16.51 6.70 -9.78
CA ALA A 102 16.96 5.61 -8.91
C ALA A 102 17.29 4.33 -9.69
N ARG A 103 16.86 4.25 -10.96
CA ARG A 103 17.08 3.15 -11.92
C ARG A 103 16.33 1.86 -11.56
N ALA A 104 15.11 1.99 -11.04
CA ALA A 104 14.24 0.84 -10.77
C ALA A 104 14.26 -0.17 -11.93
N ILE A 105 14.43 -1.46 -11.60
CA ILE A 105 14.58 -2.54 -12.57
C ILE A 105 13.29 -2.75 -13.36
N SER A 106 12.13 -2.47 -12.76
CA SER A 106 10.84 -2.63 -13.42
C SER A 106 9.81 -1.56 -13.09
N THR A 107 8.79 -1.51 -13.94
CA THR A 107 7.67 -0.57 -13.88
C THR A 107 6.38 -1.33 -14.13
N MET A 108 5.37 -1.19 -13.27
CA MET A 108 4.04 -1.70 -13.51
C MET A 108 3.16 -0.57 -14.03
N GLU A 109 2.39 -0.82 -15.09
CA GLU A 109 1.39 0.16 -15.56
C GLU A 109 0.20 0.28 -14.59
N ASN A 110 -0.97 0.70 -15.09
CA ASN A 110 -2.21 0.59 -14.33
C ASN A 110 -3.43 0.25 -15.17
N TYR A 111 -4.53 0.00 -14.45
CA TYR A 111 -5.83 -0.37 -15.00
C TYR A 111 -6.56 0.71 -15.78
N ILE A 112 -6.25 2.00 -15.57
CA ILE A 112 -7.16 3.09 -15.94
C ILE A 112 -6.98 3.55 -17.38
N SER A 113 -7.94 4.33 -17.85
CA SER A 113 -7.76 5.18 -19.02
C SER A 113 -7.54 6.62 -18.60
N ILE A 114 -6.60 7.28 -19.27
CA ILE A 114 -6.31 8.70 -19.10
C ILE A 114 -6.78 9.42 -20.36
N ASN A 115 -7.71 10.36 -20.20
CA ASN A 115 -8.29 11.13 -21.30
C ASN A 115 -8.84 10.22 -22.43
N GLY A 116 -9.42 9.08 -22.05
CA GLY A 116 -10.08 8.13 -22.96
C GLY A 116 -9.20 7.04 -23.56
N ILE A 117 -7.91 6.98 -23.22
CA ILE A 117 -6.97 5.94 -23.72
C ILE A 117 -6.45 5.13 -22.53
N SER A 118 -6.65 3.80 -22.56
CA SER A 118 -6.10 2.88 -21.55
C SER A 118 -4.58 3.05 -21.43
N THR A 119 -4.05 3.14 -20.22
CA THR A 119 -2.63 3.43 -19.97
C THR A 119 -1.71 2.43 -20.67
N ILE A 120 -2.02 1.13 -20.58
CA ILE A 120 -1.29 0.04 -21.25
C ILE A 120 -1.21 0.19 -22.80
N ALA A 121 -2.15 0.93 -23.40
CA ALA A 121 -2.24 1.17 -24.84
C ALA A 121 -1.88 2.63 -25.22
N ASN A 122 -1.39 3.43 -24.26
CA ASN A 122 -1.18 4.86 -24.45
C ASN A 122 0.28 5.18 -24.78
N GLY A 123 0.62 5.24 -26.07
CA GLY A 123 1.99 5.53 -26.50
C GLY A 123 2.53 6.91 -26.11
N LYS A 124 1.68 7.88 -25.76
CA LYS A 124 2.15 9.15 -25.17
C LYS A 124 2.73 8.92 -23.78
N LEU A 125 2.09 8.07 -22.96
CA LEU A 125 2.52 7.80 -21.59
C LEU A 125 3.58 6.70 -21.55
N MET A 126 3.35 5.59 -22.24
CA MET A 126 4.22 4.41 -22.19
C MET A 126 5.51 4.57 -22.99
N ASN A 127 5.47 5.25 -24.15
CA ASN A 127 6.65 5.42 -24.99
C ASN A 127 7.23 6.82 -24.87
N ALA A 128 6.48 7.86 -25.22
CA ALA A 128 7.02 9.21 -25.29
C ALA A 128 7.41 9.79 -23.91
N LEU A 129 6.63 9.47 -22.85
CA LEU A 129 6.93 9.97 -21.50
C LEU A 129 7.83 9.02 -20.71
N LEU A 130 7.45 7.76 -20.54
CA LEU A 130 8.23 6.80 -19.75
C LEU A 130 9.59 6.48 -20.39
N ARG A 131 9.59 5.98 -21.64
CA ARG A 131 10.83 5.57 -22.32
C ARG A 131 11.65 6.77 -22.78
N ASP A 132 11.08 7.62 -23.63
CA ASP A 132 11.85 8.71 -24.26
C ASP A 132 12.06 9.90 -23.30
N GLY A 133 11.05 10.24 -22.50
CA GLY A 133 11.05 11.41 -21.62
C GLY A 133 11.85 11.20 -20.33
N LEU A 134 11.61 10.10 -19.62
CA LEU A 134 12.33 9.76 -18.39
C LEU A 134 13.60 8.93 -18.64
N GLY A 135 13.72 8.28 -19.80
CA GLY A 135 14.83 7.38 -20.08
C GLY A 135 14.72 6.04 -19.37
N ASP A 136 13.52 5.65 -18.92
CA ASP A 136 13.30 4.36 -18.28
C ASP A 136 13.44 3.23 -19.29
N ASP A 137 14.44 2.38 -19.10
CA ASP A 137 14.72 1.18 -19.88
C ASP A 137 14.52 -0.11 -19.06
N GLY A 138 13.86 0.00 -17.91
CA GLY A 138 13.45 -1.13 -17.08
C GLY A 138 12.40 -2.02 -17.75
N MET A 139 12.16 -3.19 -17.17
CA MET A 139 11.09 -4.09 -17.61
C MET A 139 9.73 -3.47 -17.29
N VAL A 140 8.83 -3.37 -18.28
CA VAL A 140 7.44 -2.99 -18.01
C VAL A 140 6.59 -4.24 -17.92
N VAL A 141 5.78 -4.33 -16.86
CA VAL A 141 4.82 -5.40 -16.64
C VAL A 141 3.41 -4.83 -16.62
N SER A 142 2.43 -5.64 -17.01
CA SER A 142 1.02 -5.28 -16.81
C SER A 142 0.60 -5.49 -15.37
N ASP A 143 -0.38 -4.75 -14.90
CA ASP A 143 -1.14 -5.10 -13.72
C ASP A 143 -2.10 -6.26 -14.04
N TYR A 144 -2.84 -6.74 -13.04
CA TYR A 144 -3.53 -8.01 -13.07
C TYR A 144 -4.62 -8.08 -14.16
N ALA A 145 -4.40 -8.96 -15.14
CA ALA A 145 -5.30 -9.20 -16.27
C ALA A 145 -5.61 -7.96 -17.14
N GLU A 146 -4.80 -6.90 -17.07
CA GLU A 146 -5.12 -5.64 -17.75
C GLU A 146 -5.16 -5.77 -19.28
N ILE A 147 -4.36 -6.69 -19.86
CA ILE A 147 -4.42 -6.99 -21.29
C ILE A 147 -5.80 -7.55 -21.65
N GLU A 148 -6.32 -8.52 -20.90
CA GLU A 148 -7.66 -9.08 -21.12
C GLU A 148 -8.75 -8.01 -20.91
N GLN A 149 -8.56 -7.11 -19.94
CA GLN A 149 -9.51 -6.02 -19.66
C GLN A 149 -9.69 -5.06 -20.84
N LEU A 150 -8.72 -4.94 -21.76
CA LEU A 150 -8.89 -4.18 -23.01
C LEU A 150 -10.09 -4.69 -23.84
N ALA A 151 -10.32 -6.00 -23.85
CA ALA A 151 -11.43 -6.62 -24.58
C ALA A 151 -12.71 -6.73 -23.73
N ASP A 152 -12.57 -7.08 -22.45
CA ASP A 152 -13.70 -7.42 -21.58
C ASP A 152 -14.38 -6.22 -20.96
N PHE A 153 -13.59 -5.30 -20.40
CA PHE A 153 -14.11 -4.18 -19.63
C PHE A 153 -14.01 -2.87 -20.40
N ARG A 154 -12.82 -2.54 -20.91
CA ARG A 154 -12.55 -1.26 -21.59
C ARG A 154 -13.17 -1.19 -22.98
N ARG A 155 -13.43 -2.34 -23.61
CA ARG A 155 -14.00 -2.45 -24.98
C ARG A 155 -13.18 -1.67 -26.02
N THR A 156 -11.86 -1.59 -25.83
CA THR A 156 -10.92 -0.93 -26.73
C THR A 156 -10.22 -1.92 -27.68
N ALA A 157 -10.27 -3.21 -27.35
CA ALA A 157 -9.82 -4.31 -28.22
C ALA A 157 -11.00 -5.21 -28.63
N ARG A 158 -10.95 -5.78 -29.85
CA ARG A 158 -12.02 -6.64 -30.38
C ARG A 158 -12.12 -8.01 -29.72
N ASN A 159 -10.99 -8.53 -29.26
CA ASN A 159 -10.82 -9.84 -28.61
C ASN A 159 -9.42 -9.89 -27.98
N TYR A 160 -9.07 -10.97 -27.28
CA TYR A 160 -7.78 -11.09 -26.59
C TYR A 160 -6.57 -11.07 -27.52
N ALA A 161 -6.68 -11.61 -28.73
CA ALA A 161 -5.57 -11.55 -29.69
C ALA A 161 -5.29 -10.10 -30.14
N ASP A 162 -6.34 -9.32 -30.34
CA ASP A 162 -6.26 -7.88 -30.63
C ASP A 162 -5.71 -7.10 -29.42
N ALA A 163 -6.13 -7.46 -28.21
CA ALA A 163 -5.64 -6.84 -26.98
C ALA A 163 -4.14 -7.05 -26.77
N ILE A 164 -3.65 -8.27 -26.98
CA ILE A 164 -2.21 -8.59 -26.94
C ILE A 164 -1.45 -7.78 -28.00
N HIS A 165 -2.03 -7.60 -29.19
CA HIS A 165 -1.40 -6.81 -30.25
C HIS A 165 -1.27 -5.32 -29.86
N VAL A 166 -2.34 -4.74 -29.32
CA VAL A 166 -2.39 -3.33 -28.88
C VAL A 166 -1.42 -3.10 -27.71
N ALA A 167 -1.53 -3.91 -26.65
CA ALA A 167 -0.66 -3.78 -25.48
C ALA A 167 0.80 -4.10 -25.80
N GLY A 168 1.05 -5.16 -26.57
CA GLY A 168 2.40 -5.62 -26.91
C GLY A 168 3.20 -4.60 -27.74
N HIS A 169 2.53 -3.75 -28.52
CA HIS A 169 3.20 -2.66 -29.24
C HIS A 169 3.83 -1.64 -28.28
N GLU A 170 3.17 -1.36 -27.17
CA GLU A 170 3.61 -0.39 -26.18
C GLU A 170 4.53 -1.02 -25.11
N LEU A 171 4.23 -2.23 -24.65
CA LEU A 171 5.04 -2.95 -23.65
C LEU A 171 6.39 -3.43 -24.20
N VAL A 172 6.47 -3.78 -25.49
CA VAL A 172 7.66 -4.40 -26.13
C VAL A 172 8.25 -3.48 -27.20
N SER A 173 8.01 -2.17 -27.11
CA SER A 173 8.48 -1.16 -28.06
C SER A 173 9.95 -1.38 -28.47
N GLY A 174 10.14 -1.91 -29.68
CA GLY A 174 11.36 -2.55 -30.16
C GLY A 174 12.56 -1.63 -30.46
N ARG A 175 12.59 -0.41 -29.91
CA ARG A 175 13.76 0.47 -29.99
C ARG A 175 14.76 0.26 -28.88
N HIS A 176 14.32 -0.29 -27.75
CA HIS A 176 15.19 -0.65 -26.65
C HIS A 176 15.01 -2.15 -26.48
N GLN A 177 15.87 -2.94 -27.14
CA GLN A 177 16.06 -4.33 -26.73
C GLN A 177 16.25 -4.28 -25.21
N LEU A 178 15.49 -5.08 -24.45
CA LEU A 178 15.69 -5.28 -23.02
C LEU A 178 17.20 -5.37 -22.79
N ARG A 179 17.82 -4.28 -22.34
CA ARG A 179 19.16 -4.36 -21.83
C ARG A 179 18.94 -5.08 -20.52
N GLN A 180 19.15 -6.40 -20.54
CA GLN A 180 19.40 -7.16 -19.33
C GLN A 180 20.59 -6.47 -18.64
N ARG A 181 20.30 -5.46 -17.82
CA ARG A 181 21.32 -4.70 -17.06
C ARG A 181 21.92 -5.58 -15.99
N HIS A 182 21.18 -6.61 -15.59
CA HIS A 182 21.68 -7.84 -15.02
C HIS A 182 21.43 -8.96 -16.02
N GLU A 183 22.47 -9.73 -16.35
CA GLU A 183 22.27 -11.07 -16.91
C GLU A 183 21.43 -11.83 -15.88
N VAL A 184 20.10 -11.85 -16.07
CA VAL A 184 19.28 -12.89 -15.45
C VAL A 184 19.68 -14.13 -16.21
N THR A 185 20.70 -14.81 -15.70
CA THR A 185 21.19 -16.03 -16.28
C THR A 185 20.00 -16.98 -16.42
N THR A 186 19.77 -17.47 -17.64
CA THR A 186 18.85 -18.59 -17.87
C THR A 186 19.43 -19.90 -17.34
N GLU A 187 20.73 -19.90 -17.03
CA GLU A 187 21.33 -20.90 -16.15
C GLU A 187 20.66 -20.76 -14.78
N PRO A 188 20.08 -21.84 -14.23
CA PRO A 188 19.64 -21.81 -12.84
C PRO A 188 20.87 -21.59 -11.97
N GLU A 189 21.11 -20.33 -11.59
CA GLU A 189 21.86 -20.00 -10.37
C GLU A 189 21.32 -20.95 -9.28
N PRO A 190 22.20 -21.64 -8.53
CA PRO A 190 21.73 -22.56 -7.52
C PRO A 190 20.72 -21.81 -6.67
N ALA A 191 19.51 -22.36 -6.58
CA ALA A 191 18.48 -21.79 -5.74
C ALA A 191 19.15 -21.47 -4.39
N ILE A 192 19.10 -20.21 -3.98
CA ILE A 192 19.50 -19.86 -2.62
C ILE A 192 18.50 -20.63 -1.77
N SER A 193 18.95 -21.77 -1.26
CA SER A 193 18.28 -22.51 -0.23
C SER A 193 18.44 -21.66 1.01
N ALA A 194 17.56 -20.65 1.17
CA ALA A 194 17.39 -20.02 2.46
C ALA A 194 17.01 -21.15 3.42
N THR A 195 17.94 -21.49 4.29
CA THR A 195 17.65 -22.43 5.36
C THR A 195 16.71 -21.73 6.33
N PRO A 196 15.92 -22.49 7.10
CA PRO A 196 15.20 -21.91 8.23
C PRO A 196 16.12 -21.11 9.18
N GLU A 197 17.41 -21.43 9.23
CA GLU A 197 18.41 -20.71 10.01
C GLU A 197 18.73 -19.32 9.42
N ASP A 198 18.84 -19.18 8.10
CA ASP A 198 19.05 -17.89 7.42
C ASP A 198 17.86 -16.94 7.64
N VAL A 199 16.64 -17.47 7.58
CA VAL A 199 15.41 -16.70 7.88
C VAL A 199 15.31 -16.34 9.37
N CYS A 200 15.78 -17.20 10.27
CA CYS A 200 15.78 -16.93 11.72
C CYS A 200 16.87 -15.92 12.12
N ALA A 201 18.00 -15.87 11.43
CA ALA A 201 19.09 -14.93 11.72
C ALA A 201 18.71 -13.48 11.37
N ALA A 202 17.92 -13.27 10.31
CA ALA A 202 17.43 -11.95 9.90
C ALA A 202 16.38 -11.37 10.89
N ARG A 203 15.56 -12.22 11.52
CA ARG A 203 14.47 -11.76 12.43
C ARG A 203 14.91 -10.82 13.53
N GLY A 204 16.08 -11.00 14.14
CA GLY A 204 16.48 -10.22 15.31
C GLY A 204 16.89 -8.78 15.00
N GLU A 205 17.51 -8.53 13.84
CA GLU A 205 17.92 -7.19 13.40
C GLU A 205 16.73 -6.46 12.75
N ASP A 206 15.96 -7.18 11.91
CA ASP A 206 14.78 -6.65 11.24
C ASP A 206 13.69 -6.20 12.24
N GLU A 207 13.43 -6.96 13.32
CA GLU A 207 12.43 -6.61 14.34
C GLU A 207 12.75 -5.28 15.06
N ALA A 208 14.03 -4.96 15.25
CA ALA A 208 14.45 -3.72 15.90
C ALA A 208 14.29 -2.51 14.98
N GLU A 209 14.61 -2.68 13.69
CA GLU A 209 14.42 -1.66 12.66
C GLU A 209 12.93 -1.40 12.40
N ASP A 210 12.12 -2.46 12.26
CA ASP A 210 10.66 -2.39 12.16
C ASP A 210 10.06 -1.65 13.36
N GLY A 211 10.52 -1.98 14.58
CA GLY A 211 10.10 -1.31 15.79
C GLY A 211 10.50 0.17 15.85
N SER A 212 11.65 0.56 15.27
CA SER A 212 12.06 1.95 15.16
C SER A 212 11.19 2.72 14.15
N LEU A 213 10.99 2.13 12.97
CA LEU A 213 10.16 2.72 11.92
C LEU A 213 8.70 2.90 12.38
N ALA A 214 8.15 1.91 13.08
CA ALA A 214 6.80 2.00 13.66
C ALA A 214 6.69 3.15 14.67
N ARG A 215 7.70 3.34 15.54
CA ARG A 215 7.71 4.45 16.52
C ARG A 215 7.71 5.82 15.86
N GLU A 216 8.43 5.98 14.74
CA GLU A 216 8.49 7.23 14.00
C GLU A 216 7.26 7.47 13.11
N SER A 217 6.46 6.43 12.87
CA SER A 217 5.26 6.49 12.02
C SER A 217 3.97 6.78 12.80
N ILE A 218 3.98 6.74 14.14
CA ILE A 218 2.81 7.04 14.97
C ILE A 218 2.68 8.56 15.16
N VAL A 219 1.56 9.13 14.73
CA VAL A 219 1.30 10.58 14.82
C VAL A 219 0.41 10.89 16.02
N LEU A 220 0.93 11.66 16.97
CA LEU A 220 0.13 12.23 18.06
C LEU A 220 -0.67 13.43 17.55
N LEU A 221 -1.95 13.21 17.21
CA LEU A 221 -2.82 14.26 16.69
C LEU A 221 -3.30 15.26 17.75
N GLN A 222 -3.54 14.79 18.99
CA GLN A 222 -4.08 15.62 20.07
C GLN A 222 -3.61 15.13 21.44
N ASN A 223 -3.24 16.06 22.33
CA ASN A 223 -2.86 15.76 23.72
C ASN A 223 -3.49 16.79 24.67
N ASN A 224 -4.82 16.71 24.83
CA ASN A 224 -5.55 17.63 25.68
C ASN A 224 -5.11 17.49 27.14
N GLY A 225 -4.82 18.62 27.79
CA GLY A 225 -4.42 18.61 29.20
C GLY A 225 -3.05 18.00 29.48
N SER A 226 -2.24 17.69 28.45
CA SER A 226 -0.96 16.97 28.59
C SER A 226 -1.10 15.62 29.28
N THR A 227 -2.19 14.89 28.98
CA THR A 227 -2.45 13.54 29.50
C THR A 227 -1.36 12.54 29.12
N LEU A 228 -0.75 12.71 27.94
CA LEU A 228 0.38 11.89 27.49
C LEU A 228 1.73 12.59 27.75
N PRO A 229 2.81 11.83 28.11
CA PRO A 229 2.83 10.38 28.30
C PRO A 229 2.13 9.96 29.60
N LEU A 230 1.56 8.75 29.59
CA LEU A 230 0.96 8.17 30.80
C LEU A 230 2.05 7.91 31.86
N PRO A 231 1.79 8.16 33.15
CA PRO A 231 2.69 7.80 34.23
C PRO A 231 3.06 6.31 34.24
N GLU A 232 4.27 6.00 34.72
CA GLU A 232 4.69 4.60 34.89
C GLU A 232 3.78 3.87 35.89
N GLY A 233 3.31 2.68 35.52
CA GLY A 233 2.37 1.90 36.31
C GLY A 233 0.90 2.35 36.21
N THR A 234 0.58 3.25 35.29
CA THR A 234 -0.80 3.59 34.91
C THR A 234 -1.56 2.33 34.46
N PRO A 235 -2.73 2.01 35.04
CA PRO A 235 -3.59 0.97 34.49
C PRO A 235 -4.12 1.41 33.12
N GLY A 236 -4.03 0.54 32.12
CA GLY A 236 -4.37 0.84 30.72
C GLY A 236 -5.09 -0.33 30.05
N TYR A 237 -5.68 -0.07 28.89
CA TYR A 237 -6.55 -1.02 28.17
C TYR A 237 -6.18 -1.03 26.68
N THR A 238 -5.80 -2.13 26.04
CA THR A 238 -5.60 -2.14 24.56
C THR A 238 -5.81 -3.55 23.96
N ASP A 239 -5.81 -3.67 22.62
CA ASP A 239 -6.40 -4.80 21.84
C ASP A 239 -5.43 -5.71 21.04
N GLU A 240 -5.94 -6.94 20.85
CA GLU A 240 -5.92 -8.04 19.86
C GLU A 240 -4.72 -8.94 19.51
N ASP A 241 -4.69 -10.15 20.09
CA ASP A 241 -3.78 -11.27 19.72
C ASP A 241 -4.25 -12.14 18.52
N ALA A 242 -5.47 -11.94 18.01
CA ALA A 242 -6.09 -12.85 17.04
C ALA A 242 -5.70 -12.59 15.57
N HIS A 243 -5.27 -11.39 15.22
CA HIS A 243 -4.99 -10.99 13.83
C HIS A 243 -3.49 -10.87 13.49
N LEU A 244 -2.61 -10.87 14.50
CA LEU A 244 -1.17 -10.73 14.34
C LEU A 244 -0.42 -11.93 14.93
N LYS A 245 -0.46 -13.08 14.24
CA LYS A 245 0.21 -14.32 14.67
C LYS A 245 1.73 -14.15 14.94
N ASN A 246 2.37 -13.21 14.25
CA ASN A 246 3.80 -12.90 14.36
C ASN A 246 4.07 -11.41 14.64
N GLY A 247 3.08 -10.66 15.12
CA GLY A 247 3.22 -9.22 15.38
C GLY A 247 2.96 -8.85 16.84
N ILE A 248 3.22 -7.60 17.17
CA ILE A 248 2.91 -7.03 18.49
C ILE A 248 1.61 -6.24 18.37
N THR A 249 0.70 -6.58 19.24
CA THR A 249 -0.66 -6.06 19.32
C THR A 249 -0.62 -4.85 20.25
N VAL A 250 -1.62 -3.97 20.20
CA VAL A 250 -1.60 -2.83 21.12
C VAL A 250 -1.62 -3.35 22.57
N LYS A 251 -2.43 -4.40 22.82
CA LYS A 251 -2.48 -5.15 24.09
C LYS A 251 -1.11 -5.63 24.56
N SER A 252 -0.47 -6.50 23.78
CA SER A 252 0.82 -7.10 24.13
C SER A 252 1.96 -6.07 24.15
N GLY A 253 1.83 -4.96 23.43
CA GLY A 253 2.77 -3.84 23.47
C GLY A 253 2.69 -3.02 24.76
N ILE A 254 1.51 -2.90 25.38
CA ILE A 254 1.30 -2.15 26.62
C ILE A 254 1.55 -2.99 27.87
N GLU A 255 1.22 -4.28 27.87
CA GLU A 255 1.38 -5.18 29.03
C GLU A 255 2.76 -5.05 29.72
N PRO A 256 3.91 -5.04 29.01
CA PRO A 256 5.23 -4.88 29.62
C PRO A 256 5.48 -3.48 30.23
N ILE A 257 4.77 -2.44 29.78
CA ILE A 257 4.95 -1.05 30.22
C ILE A 257 4.23 -0.81 31.55
N VAL A 258 3.06 -1.43 31.73
CA VAL A 258 2.18 -1.17 32.89
C VAL A 258 2.12 -2.33 33.89
N GLY A 259 2.54 -3.53 33.48
CA GLY A 259 2.57 -4.77 34.27
C GLY A 259 1.27 -5.59 34.20
N ASP A 260 1.41 -6.93 34.16
CA ASP A 260 0.34 -7.92 33.90
C ASP A 260 -0.94 -7.80 34.77
N TYR A 261 -0.85 -7.27 35.98
CA TYR A 261 -1.99 -7.14 36.91
C TYR A 261 -2.76 -5.83 36.78
N ARG A 262 -2.43 -4.98 35.79
CA ARG A 262 -2.99 -3.63 35.63
C ARG A 262 -3.71 -3.38 34.31
N VAL A 263 -3.94 -4.45 33.53
CA VAL A 263 -4.63 -4.41 32.24
C VAL A 263 -5.85 -5.32 32.29
N SER A 264 -7.03 -4.76 32.02
CA SER A 264 -8.26 -5.52 31.76
C SER A 264 -8.58 -5.45 30.26
N PHE A 265 -9.23 -6.47 29.69
CA PHE A 265 -9.55 -6.55 28.26
C PHE A 265 -11.02 -6.93 28.02
N PHE A 266 -11.63 -6.31 27.00
CA PHE A 266 -13.02 -6.51 26.60
C PHE A 266 -13.28 -6.12 25.13
N ASN A 267 -13.27 -7.09 24.23
CA ASN A 267 -13.73 -6.86 22.85
C ASN A 267 -15.27 -6.83 22.82
N GLY A 268 -15.81 -5.63 22.63
CA GLY A 268 -17.26 -5.40 22.51
C GLY A 268 -17.69 -4.64 21.27
N LEU A 269 -16.78 -4.35 20.33
CA LEU A 269 -17.05 -3.54 19.14
C LEU A 269 -16.38 -4.16 17.92
N ASN A 270 -17.18 -4.52 16.92
CA ASN A 270 -16.65 -5.07 15.68
C ASN A 270 -16.10 -3.96 14.77
N PRO A 271 -15.11 -4.25 13.90
CA PRO A 271 -14.57 -3.28 12.94
C PRO A 271 -15.61 -2.69 11.98
N ASN A 272 -16.73 -3.37 11.73
CA ASN A 272 -17.83 -2.81 10.92
C ASN A 272 -18.76 -1.85 11.71
N GLY A 273 -18.45 -1.58 12.98
CA GLY A 273 -19.22 -0.72 13.87
C GLY A 273 -20.38 -1.40 14.59
N SER A 274 -20.62 -2.69 14.40
CA SER A 274 -21.67 -3.41 15.12
C SER A 274 -21.22 -3.84 16.52
N TYR A 275 -22.12 -3.73 17.51
CA TYR A 275 -21.89 -4.17 18.87
C TYR A 275 -23.21 -4.55 19.56
N PRO A 276 -23.23 -5.58 20.44
CA PRO A 276 -24.34 -5.80 21.36
C PRO A 276 -24.41 -4.70 22.43
N GLU A 277 -25.63 -4.28 22.80
CA GLU A 277 -25.82 -3.29 23.88
C GLU A 277 -25.34 -3.81 25.25
N SER A 278 -25.38 -5.14 25.45
CA SER A 278 -24.76 -5.80 26.61
C SER A 278 -23.27 -5.53 26.69
N ASP A 279 -22.60 -5.50 25.54
CA ASP A 279 -21.16 -5.39 25.47
C ASP A 279 -20.74 -3.94 25.71
N LEU A 280 -21.46 -2.97 25.15
CA LEU A 280 -21.28 -1.56 25.52
C LEU A 280 -21.47 -1.34 27.03
N SER A 281 -22.46 -2.00 27.64
CA SER A 281 -22.70 -1.88 29.09
C SER A 281 -21.52 -2.40 29.90
N VAL A 282 -20.97 -3.57 29.54
CA VAL A 282 -19.78 -4.14 30.18
C VAL A 282 -18.55 -3.24 29.97
N ALA A 283 -18.36 -2.71 28.76
CA ALA A 283 -17.25 -1.81 28.47
C ALA A 283 -17.29 -0.53 29.33
N LYS A 284 -18.47 0.07 29.52
CA LYS A 284 -18.66 1.24 30.38
C LYS A 284 -18.42 0.92 31.85
N GLU A 285 -18.86 -0.25 32.32
CA GLU A 285 -18.58 -0.71 33.67
C GLU A 285 -17.07 -0.83 33.90
N ILE A 286 -16.35 -1.49 32.98
CA ILE A 286 -14.89 -1.62 33.06
C ILE A 286 -14.21 -0.24 33.01
N ALA A 287 -14.61 0.63 32.08
CA ALA A 287 -14.06 1.98 31.94
C ALA A 287 -14.18 2.80 33.23
N SER A 288 -15.30 2.66 33.95
CA SER A 288 -15.52 3.37 35.23
C SER A 288 -14.59 2.92 36.37
N THR A 289 -13.90 1.78 36.21
CA THR A 289 -12.98 1.23 37.22
C THR A 289 -11.51 1.56 36.96
N VAL A 290 -11.18 2.17 35.81
CA VAL A 290 -9.81 2.47 35.39
C VAL A 290 -9.58 3.98 35.31
N GLU A 291 -8.33 4.40 35.48
CA GLU A 291 -7.96 5.83 35.43
C GLU A 291 -7.80 6.33 33.99
N TYR A 292 -7.37 5.46 33.08
CA TYR A 292 -7.12 5.80 31.67
C TYR A 292 -7.76 4.78 30.73
N PRO A 293 -9.04 4.98 30.36
CA PRO A 293 -9.66 4.19 29.32
C PRO A 293 -9.03 4.56 27.97
N ILE A 294 -8.58 3.54 27.24
CA ILE A 294 -8.04 3.69 25.88
C ILE A 294 -8.98 2.91 24.96
N ALA A 295 -9.35 3.52 23.83
CA ALA A 295 -10.16 2.85 22.83
C ALA A 295 -9.35 2.70 21.54
N VAL A 296 -9.28 1.48 21.02
CA VAL A 296 -8.63 1.17 19.74
C VAL A 296 -9.74 0.98 18.72
N ILE A 297 -9.74 1.81 17.69
CA ILE A 297 -10.74 1.81 16.61
C ILE A 297 -10.04 1.96 15.27
N GLY A 298 -10.71 1.57 14.20
CA GLY A 298 -10.14 1.58 12.86
C GLY A 298 -10.95 0.75 11.89
N GLU A 299 -10.30 0.28 10.83
CA GLU A 299 -10.93 -0.48 9.76
C GLU A 299 -10.33 -1.89 9.69
N GLY A 300 -11.13 -2.86 9.25
CA GLY A 300 -10.61 -4.19 8.93
C GLY A 300 -9.75 -4.16 7.66
N PRO A 301 -8.99 -5.22 7.36
CA PRO A 301 -8.20 -5.27 6.14
C PRO A 301 -9.09 -5.31 4.91
N TYR A 302 -8.75 -4.50 3.91
CA TYR A 302 -9.38 -4.48 2.60
C TYR A 302 -8.36 -4.14 1.53
N ALA A 303 -8.69 -4.44 0.27
CA ALA A 303 -7.84 -4.10 -0.87
C ALA A 303 -8.67 -3.99 -2.14
N GLU A 304 -8.34 -2.97 -2.94
CA GLU A 304 -8.82 -2.79 -4.31
C GLU A 304 -10.36 -2.69 -4.48
N LYS A 305 -10.80 -2.73 -5.74
CA LYS A 305 -12.18 -2.57 -6.22
C LYS A 305 -13.33 -3.18 -5.39
N PRO A 306 -13.26 -4.41 -4.84
CA PRO A 306 -14.42 -5.02 -4.19
C PRO A 306 -14.96 -4.28 -2.97
N VAL A 307 -14.18 -3.35 -2.42
CA VAL A 307 -14.48 -2.63 -1.17
C VAL A 307 -14.63 -1.12 -1.36
N ASP A 308 -14.84 -0.65 -2.59
CA ASP A 308 -15.07 0.78 -2.88
C ASP A 308 -16.05 1.41 -1.88
N ILE A 309 -15.65 2.56 -1.34
CA ILE A 309 -16.41 3.31 -0.34
C ILE A 309 -17.09 4.52 -0.99
N GLU A 310 -18.35 4.76 -0.60
CA GLU A 310 -19.19 5.82 -1.16
C GLU A 310 -19.23 7.07 -0.27
N ASP A 311 -18.96 6.91 1.02
CA ASP A 311 -19.05 7.95 2.03
C ASP A 311 -17.67 8.31 2.58
N VAL A 312 -17.55 9.53 3.10
CA VAL A 312 -16.32 10.10 3.70
C VAL A 312 -15.60 9.03 4.55
N PRO A 313 -14.26 8.90 4.45
CA PRO A 313 -13.52 7.93 5.23
C PRO A 313 -13.50 8.37 6.69
N THR A 314 -14.58 8.04 7.38
CA THR A 314 -14.76 8.14 8.82
C THR A 314 -14.89 6.73 9.35
N PRO A 315 -14.42 6.45 10.57
CA PRO A 315 -14.72 5.18 11.23
C PRO A 315 -16.21 4.85 11.09
N PRO A 316 -16.59 3.57 10.89
CA PRO A 316 -17.98 3.20 10.72
C PRO A 316 -18.88 3.83 11.77
N ALA A 317 -20.07 4.31 11.38
CA ALA A 317 -20.92 5.15 12.23
C ALA A 317 -21.18 4.55 13.62
N GLY A 318 -21.33 3.22 13.70
CA GLY A 318 -21.48 2.51 14.98
C GLY A 318 -20.25 2.57 15.88
N GLN A 319 -19.02 2.61 15.34
CA GLN A 319 -17.82 2.88 16.15
C GLN A 319 -17.86 4.30 16.72
N VAL A 320 -18.28 5.29 15.92
CA VAL A 320 -18.38 6.68 16.39
C VAL A 320 -19.42 6.83 17.50
N GLU A 321 -20.57 6.16 17.37
CA GLU A 321 -21.61 6.11 18.41
C GLU A 321 -21.09 5.43 19.68
N TYR A 322 -20.48 4.25 19.53
CA TYR A 322 -19.87 3.51 20.63
C TYR A 322 -18.88 4.37 21.42
N ILE A 323 -17.98 5.08 20.73
CA ILE A 323 -16.97 5.92 21.38
C ILE A 323 -17.57 7.12 22.10
N LYS A 324 -18.62 7.75 21.54
CA LYS A 324 -19.33 8.84 22.22
C LYS A 324 -19.98 8.35 23.51
N ASP A 325 -20.61 7.17 23.47
CA ASP A 325 -21.27 6.59 24.62
C ASP A 325 -20.28 6.04 25.65
N PHE A 326 -19.16 5.50 25.20
CA PHE A 326 -18.04 5.06 26.02
C PHE A 326 -17.40 6.24 26.75
N ALA A 327 -17.11 7.34 26.05
CA ALA A 327 -16.56 8.57 26.63
C ALA A 327 -17.51 9.27 27.63
N SER A 328 -18.81 8.93 27.61
CA SER A 328 -19.76 9.43 28.62
C SER A 328 -19.68 8.71 29.97
N ALA A 329 -18.93 7.61 30.05
CA ALA A 329 -18.85 6.77 31.26
C ALA A 329 -17.97 7.35 32.38
N GLY A 330 -17.20 8.41 32.11
CA GLY A 330 -16.23 9.00 33.03
C GLY A 330 -14.83 8.95 32.44
#